data_AF-A0A7Z9VH51-F1
#
_entry.id   AF-A0A7Z9VH51-F1
#
_cell.length_a   1.000
_cell.length_b   1.000
_cell.length_c   1.000
_cell.angle_alpha   90.00
_cell.angle_beta   90.00
_cell.angle_gamma   90.00
#
_symmetry.space_group_name_H-M   'P 1'
#
loop_
_entity.id
_entity.type
_entity.pdbx_description
1 polymer ?
#
loop_
_entity_poly.entity_id
_entity_poly.type
_entity_poly.pdbx_seq_one_letter_code
_entity_poly.pdbx_strand_id
1 'polypeptide(L)'
;MAQVKVSILGRSYEVACDDGQEAHLSRLGAYVDKRINELVAAVGEVGEARLLVMVALLLADELSDVYAELEVARSSDAGVTAL
;
A
#
# COMPACT_ATOMS: atom_id res chain seq x y z
N MET A 1 7.81 8.76 21.49
CA MET A 1 7.16 8.96 20.18
C MET A 1 8.26 8.96 19.15
N ALA A 2 8.44 7.83 18.49
CA ALA A 2 9.39 7.70 17.40
C ALA A 2 8.79 8.30 16.12
N GLN A 3 9.66 8.66 15.18
CA GLN A 3 9.27 9.06 13.84
C GLN A 3 10.11 8.27 12.86
N VAL A 4 9.48 7.91 11.75
CA VAL A 4 10.16 7.29 10.62
C VAL A 4 10.11 8.21 9.42
N LYS A 5 11.23 8.32 8.72
CA LYS A 5 11.34 9.08 7.48
C LYS A 5 10.99 8.15 6.32
N VAL A 6 9.94 8.51 5.59
CA VAL A 6 9.48 7.80 4.39
C VAL A 6 9.78 8.66 3.17
N SER A 7 10.37 8.07 2.14
CA SER A 7 10.64 8.76 0.87
C SER A 7 9.65 8.28 -0.19
N ILE A 8 8.92 9.22 -0.79
CA ILE A 8 7.96 9.00 -1.87
C ILE A 8 8.18 10.08 -2.93
N LEU A 9 8.34 9.71 -4.20
CA LEU A 9 8.61 10.65 -5.31
C LEU A 9 9.81 11.57 -5.05
N GLY A 10 10.85 11.04 -4.39
CA GLY A 10 12.02 11.83 -3.99
C GLY A 10 11.74 12.87 -2.90
N ARG A 11 10.53 12.95 -2.36
CA ARG A 11 10.16 13.79 -1.22
C ARG A 11 10.18 12.96 0.06
N SER A 12 10.67 13.56 1.14
CA SER A 12 10.67 12.90 2.45
C SER A 12 9.51 13.37 3.31
N TYR A 13 8.82 12.42 3.93
CA TYR A 13 7.71 12.61 4.84
C TYR A 13 8.06 12.03 6.20
N GLU A 14 7.83 12.79 7.27
CA GLU A 14 7.96 12.31 8.64
C GLU A 14 6.63 11.73 9.11
N VAL A 15 6.64 10.44 9.46
CA VAL A 15 5.45 9.72 9.91
C VAL A 15 5.66 9.33 11.37
N ALA A 16 4.73 9.73 12.22
CA ALA A 16 4.72 9.33 13.63
C ALA A 16 4.47 7.83 13.74
N CYS A 17 5.21 7.16 14.62
CA CYS A 17 5.08 5.73 14.81
C CYS A 17 5.33 5.32 16.27
N ASP A 18 4.72 4.20 16.64
CA ASP A 18 5.02 3.53 17.90
C ASP A 18 6.34 2.75 17.80
N ASP A 19 6.97 2.54 18.95
CA ASP A 19 8.24 1.83 19.04
C ASP A 19 8.10 0.41 18.43
N GLY A 20 8.96 0.08 17.47
CA GLY A 20 8.95 -1.21 16.76
C GLY A 20 8.17 -1.23 15.45
N GLN A 21 7.44 -0.16 15.09
CA GLN A 21 6.72 -0.04 13.81
C GLN A 21 7.56 0.59 12.69
N GLU A 22 8.75 1.10 12.98
CA GLU A 22 9.57 1.89 12.07
C GLU A 22 9.90 1.09 10.79
N ALA A 23 10.32 -0.17 10.97
CA ALA A 23 10.66 -1.03 9.85
C ALA A 23 9.43 -1.37 8.99
N HIS A 24 8.26 -1.52 9.60
CA HIS A 24 7.02 -1.79 8.86
C HIS A 24 6.62 -0.59 8.01
N LEU A 25 6.59 0.60 8.60
CA LEU A 25 6.27 1.84 7.89
C LEU A 25 7.28 2.18 6.80
N SER A 26 8.57 1.93 7.01
CA SER A 26 9.59 2.09 5.98
C SER A 26 9.32 1.17 4.77
N ARG A 27 8.94 -0.09 5.01
CA ARG A 27 8.54 -1.02 3.93
C ARG A 27 7.29 -0.57 3.19
N LEU A 28 6.27 -0.09 3.91
CA LEU A 28 5.06 0.46 3.30
C LEU A 28 5.38 1.67 2.42
N GLY A 29 6.23 2.57 2.91
CA GLY A 29 6.70 3.72 2.15
C GLY A 29 7.40 3.35 0.84
N ALA A 30 8.33 2.38 0.90
CA ALA A 30 9.02 1.87 -0.28
C ALA A 30 8.05 1.19 -1.29
N TYR A 31 7.01 0.51 -0.78
CA TYR A 31 5.98 -0.07 -1.64
C TYR A 31 5.17 1.00 -2.37
N VAL A 32 4.73 2.04 -1.66
CA VAL A 32 4.00 3.17 -2.25
C VAL A 32 4.86 3.89 -3.31
N ASP A 33 6.13 4.17 -3.00
CA ASP A 33 7.06 4.80 -3.94
C ASP A 33 7.24 3.97 -5.22
N LYS A 34 7.37 2.64 -5.08
CA LYS A 34 7.43 1.73 -6.22
C LYS A 34 6.19 1.83 -7.11
N ARG A 35 4.98 1.78 -6.53
CA ARG A 35 3.72 1.88 -7.28
C ARG A 35 3.55 3.21 -8.00
N ILE A 36 4.00 4.28 -7.37
CA ILE A 36 4.05 5.60 -7.98
C ILE A 36 4.99 5.60 -9.20
N ASN A 37 6.21 5.09 -9.06
CA ASN A 37 7.16 5.06 -10.18
C ASN A 37 6.65 4.21 -11.36
N GLU A 38 5.98 3.09 -11.09
CA GLU A 38 5.30 2.28 -12.12
C GLU A 38 4.20 3.08 -12.82
N LEU A 39 3.40 3.86 -12.07
CA LEU A 39 2.34 4.68 -12.63
C LEU A 39 2.88 5.85 -13.48
N VAL A 40 3.96 6.51 -13.02
CA VAL A 40 4.67 7.55 -13.77
C VAL A 40 5.16 6.99 -15.10
N ALA A 41 5.75 5.79 -15.10
CA ALA A 41 6.23 5.15 -16.32
C ALA A 41 5.09 4.81 -17.31
N ALA A 42 3.89 4.51 -16.81
CA ALA A 42 2.74 4.15 -17.64
C ALA A 42 1.97 5.36 -18.19
N VAL A 43 1.77 6.41 -17.39
CA VAL A 43 0.88 7.54 -17.70
C VAL A 43 1.66 8.81 -18.10
N GLY A 44 2.97 8.84 -17.83
CA GLY A 44 3.83 10.00 -17.99
C GLY A 44 3.75 10.95 -16.81
N GLU A 45 4.42 12.10 -16.93
CA GLU A 45 4.40 13.12 -15.88
C GLU A 45 3.05 13.84 -15.84
N VAL A 46 2.32 13.63 -14.75
CA VAL A 46 1.12 14.38 -14.35
C VAL A 46 1.38 15.01 -13.00
N GLY A 47 0.57 16.00 -12.62
CA GLY A 47 0.74 16.71 -11.34
C GLY A 47 0.73 15.76 -10.15
N GLU A 48 1.64 15.98 -9.19
CA GLU A 48 1.89 15.14 -8.01
C GLU A 48 0.60 14.76 -7.28
N ALA A 49 -0.28 15.73 -7.00
CA ALA A 49 -1.54 15.48 -6.31
C ALA A 49 -2.44 14.48 -7.06
N ARG A 50 -2.51 14.57 -8.40
CA ARG A 50 -3.29 13.65 -9.22
C ARG A 50 -2.68 12.25 -9.21
N LEU A 51 -1.35 12.18 -9.25
CA LEU A 51 -0.61 10.93 -9.22
C LEU A 51 -0.79 10.19 -7.89
N LEU A 52 -0.74 10.92 -6.77
CA LEU A 52 -1.03 10.38 -5.44
C LEU A 52 -2.46 9.86 -5.32
N VAL A 53 -3.46 10.57 -5.87
CA VAL A 53 -4.86 10.10 -5.90
C VAL A 53 -4.98 8.80 -6.70
N MET A 54 -4.34 8.72 -7.86
CA MET A 54 -4.39 7.52 -8.70
C MET A 54 -3.74 6.32 -8.01
N VAL A 55 -2.59 6.50 -7.36
CA VAL A 55 -1.95 5.41 -6.59
C VAL A 55 -2.77 5.02 -5.38
N ALA A 56 -3.38 5.98 -4.66
CA ALA A 56 -4.25 5.65 -3.55
C ALA A 56 -5.43 4.77 -3.98
N LEU A 57 -6.03 5.05 -5.14
CA LEU A 57 -7.10 4.22 -5.71
C LEU A 57 -6.59 2.84 -6.14
N LEU A 58 -5.43 2.77 -6.78
CA LEU A 58 -4.82 1.49 -7.18
C LEU A 58 -4.53 0.60 -5.97
N LEU A 59 -3.96 1.17 -4.90
CA LEU A 59 -3.67 0.43 -3.67
C LEU A 59 -4.96 -0.03 -2.95
N ALA A 60 -6.02 0.78 -3.01
CA ALA A 60 -7.31 0.42 -2.46
C ALA A 60 -7.97 -0.74 -3.25
N ASP A 61 -7.81 -0.75 -4.57
CA ASP A 61 -8.26 -1.82 -5.46
C ASP A 61 -7.53 -3.13 -5.17
N GLU A 62 -6.18 -3.10 -5.11
CA GLU A 62 -5.35 -4.27 -4.72
C GLU A 62 -5.78 -4.85 -3.36
N LEU A 63 -6.05 -3.98 -2.38
CA LEU A 63 -6.49 -4.40 -1.06
C LEU A 63 -7.90 -5.00 -1.09
N SER A 64 -8.80 -4.43 -1.89
CA SER A 64 -10.17 -4.92 -2.07
C SER A 64 -10.17 -6.33 -2.66
N ASP A 65 -9.35 -6.57 -3.69
CA ASP A 65 -9.20 -7.88 -4.33
C ASP A 65 -8.68 -8.93 -3.34
N VAL A 66 -7.63 -8.60 -2.58
CA VAL A 66 -7.07 -9.49 -1.55
C VAL A 66 -8.10 -9.84 -0.47
N TYR A 67 -8.92 -8.87 -0.04
CA TYR A 67 -9.99 -9.16 0.92
C TYR A 67 -11.10 -10.03 0.34
N ALA A 68 -11.46 -9.84 -0.93
CA ALA A 68 -12.43 -10.71 -1.60
C ALA A 68 -11.91 -12.15 -1.71
N GLU A 69 -10.65 -12.34 -2.10
CA GLU A 69 -10.02 -13.66 -2.14
C GLU A 69 -9.95 -14.33 -0.77
N LEU A 70 -9.61 -13.57 0.28
CA LEU A 70 -9.59 -14.07 1.66
C LEU A 70 -10.97 -14.53 2.13
N GLU A 71 -12.05 -13.83 1.75
CA GLU A 71 -13.41 -14.23 2.09
C GLU A 71 -13.82 -15.54 1.40
N VAL A 72 -13.44 -15.70 0.13
CA VAL A 72 -13.64 -16.95 -0.61
C VAL A 72 -12.82 -18.10 0.01
N ALA A 73 -11.57 -17.86 0.39
CA ALA A 73 -10.72 -18.86 1.03
C ALA A 73 -11.26 -19.30 2.41
N ARG A 74 -11.76 -18.37 3.22
CA ARG A 74 -12.36 -18.66 4.52
C ARG A 74 -13.68 -19.44 4.41
N SER A 75 -14.51 -19.11 3.42
CA SER A 75 -15.77 -19.83 3.19
C SER A 75 -15.57 -21.24 2.66
N SER A 76 -14.48 -21.50 1.92
CA SER A 76 -14.12 -22.84 1.45
C SER A 76 -13.52 -23.74 2.54
N ASP A 77 -12.76 -23.19 3.49
CA ASP A 77 -12.23 -23.94 4.64
C ASP A 77 -13.34 -24.34 5.63
N ALA A 78 -14.38 -23.50 5.79
CA ALA A 78 -15.59 -23.81 6.55
C ALA A 78 -16.44 -24.95 5.93
N GLY A 79 -16.36 -25.16 4.62
CA GLY A 79 -17.03 -26.26 3.93
C GLY A 79 -16.34 -27.61 4.05
N VAL A 80 -15.01 -27.64 4.25
CA VAL A 80 -14.20 -28.87 4.32
C VAL A 80 -14.20 -29.48 5.73
N THR A 81 -14.37 -28.68 6.78
CA THR A 81 -14.41 -29.15 8.18
C THR A 81 -15.78 -29.67 8.62
N ALA A 82 -16.81 -29.53 7.79
CA ALA A 82 -18.18 -29.99 8.05
C ALA A 82 -18.52 -31.37 7.43
N LEU A 83 -17.55 -32.05 6.82
CA LEU A 83 -17.64 -33.42 6.29
C LEU A 83 -16.74 -34.37 7.09
#